data_AF-A0A2N3AHA1-F1
#
_entry.id   AF-A0A2N3AHA1-F1
#
_cell.length_a   1.000
_cell.length_b   1.000
_cell.length_c   1.000
_cell.angle_alpha   90.00
_cell.angle_beta   90.00
_cell.angle_gamma   90.00
#
_symmetry.space_group_name_H-M   'P 1'
#
loop_
_entity.id
_entity.type
_entity.pdbx_description
1 polymer ?
#
loop_
_entity_poly.entity_id
_entity_poly.type
_entity_poly.pdbx_seq_one_letter_code
_entity_poly.pdbx_strand_id
1 'polypeptide(L)'
;MDNIDRKELIDKISEEIMSKLKKLSPSGTFSINSSTCTKINAPADIAHYIDHTLLKPDATEEEIKRLCEEAIQYGFYSVCVNSTWVEYCAKKLRGTGVKVCAVVGFPLGATDSRTKAYETRNAI
;
A
#
# COMPACT_ATOMS: atom_id res chain seq x y z
N MET A 1 -14.48 5.37 -46.14
CA MET A 1 -13.81 4.50 -45.16
C MET A 1 -12.73 5.35 -44.48
N ASP A 2 -12.66 5.66 -43.19
CA ASP A 2 -13.36 5.27 -41.98
C ASP A 2 -13.13 6.38 -40.94
N ASN A 3 -13.89 7.48 -41.02
CA ASN A 3 -13.97 8.47 -39.95
C ASN A 3 -15.27 8.25 -39.18
N ILE A 4 -15.55 6.98 -38.83
CA ILE A 4 -16.49 6.71 -37.74
C ILE A 4 -15.90 7.40 -36.52
N ASP A 5 -16.70 8.30 -35.99
CA ASP A 5 -16.29 9.52 -35.34
C ASP A 5 -15.50 9.18 -34.06
N ARG A 6 -14.17 9.38 -34.08
CA ARG A 6 -13.31 9.14 -32.89
C ARG A 6 -13.86 9.86 -31.66
N LYS A 7 -14.54 10.98 -31.88
CA LYS A 7 -15.23 11.74 -30.84
C LYS A 7 -16.41 10.94 -30.28
N GLU A 8 -17.26 10.39 -31.13
CA GLU A 8 -18.39 9.55 -30.73
C GLU A 8 -17.94 8.26 -30.00
N LEU A 9 -16.80 7.69 -30.37
CA LEU A 9 -16.21 6.56 -29.66
C LEU A 9 -15.69 6.96 -28.27
N ILE A 10 -15.01 8.10 -28.15
CA ILE A 10 -14.54 8.64 -26.87
C ILE A 10 -15.73 8.95 -25.96
N ASP A 11 -16.79 9.53 -26.51
CA ASP A 11 -18.01 9.88 -25.77
C ASP A 11 -18.71 8.62 -25.24
N LYS A 12 -18.87 7.58 -26.08
CA LYS A 12 -19.44 6.28 -25.65
C LYS A 12 -18.60 5.60 -24.56
N ILE A 13 -17.28 5.59 -24.70
CA ILE A 13 -16.38 5.02 -23.66
C ILE A 13 -16.50 5.82 -22.36
N SER A 14 -16.54 7.15 -22.44
CA SER A 14 -16.65 8.03 -21.28
C SER A 14 -17.97 7.86 -20.54
N GLU A 15 -19.09 7.78 -21.29
CA GLU A 15 -20.42 7.49 -20.72
C GLU A 15 -20.47 6.12 -20.04
N GLU A 16 -19.89 5.09 -20.66
CA GLU A 16 -19.85 3.75 -20.08
C GLU A 16 -19.02 3.72 -18.79
N ILE A 17 -17.86 4.40 -18.78
CA ILE A 17 -17.00 4.52 -17.58
C ILE A 17 -17.75 5.27 -16.48
N MET A 18 -18.37 6.42 -16.77
CA MET A 18 -19.09 7.21 -15.78
C MET A 18 -20.32 6.48 -15.22
N SER A 19 -21.00 5.70 -16.05
CA SER A 19 -22.11 4.83 -15.62
C SER A 19 -21.63 3.73 -14.66
N LYS A 20 -20.50 3.08 -14.97
CA LYS A 20 -19.87 2.09 -14.07
C LYS A 20 -19.40 2.72 -12.76
N LEU A 21 -18.77 3.89 -12.81
CA LEU A 21 -18.34 4.62 -11.61
C LEU A 21 -19.52 5.01 -10.71
N LYS A 22 -20.64 5.48 -11.27
CA LYS A 22 -21.85 5.82 -10.50
C LYS A 22 -22.52 4.60 -9.86
N LYS A 23 -22.43 3.43 -10.49
CA LYS A 23 -22.88 2.15 -9.91
C LYS A 23 -21.94 1.65 -8.81
N LEU A 24 -20.65 1.96 -8.93
CA LEU A 24 -19.61 1.61 -7.96
C LEU A 24 -19.51 2.60 -6.80
N SER A 25 -19.98 3.84 -6.95
CA SER A 25 -20.18 4.75 -5.83
C SER A 25 -21.42 4.29 -5.08
N PRO A 26 -21.33 3.69 -3.89
CA PRO A 26 -22.49 3.62 -3.04
C PRO A 26 -22.82 5.07 -2.73
N SER A 27 -24.07 5.46 -2.94
CA SER A 27 -24.68 6.62 -2.30
C SER A 27 -24.78 6.38 -0.78
N GLY A 28 -23.66 6.05 -0.15
CA GLY A 28 -23.47 6.06 1.27
C GLY A 28 -23.13 7.48 1.65
N THR A 29 -24.08 8.19 2.23
CA THR A 29 -23.80 9.34 3.08
C THR A 29 -22.68 8.93 4.03
N PHE A 30 -21.46 9.45 3.84
CA PHE A 30 -20.38 9.28 4.81
C PHE A 30 -20.72 10.17 6.00
N SER A 31 -21.68 9.71 6.81
CA SER A 31 -22.03 10.34 8.06
C SER A 31 -20.91 9.98 9.02
N ILE A 32 -20.00 10.92 9.25
CA ILE A 32 -19.00 10.84 10.30
C ILE A 32 -19.79 10.87 11.62
N ASN A 33 -20.19 9.70 12.11
CA ASN A 33 -20.66 9.56 13.47
C ASN A 33 -19.43 9.74 14.36
N SER A 34 -19.22 10.98 14.82
CA SER A 34 -18.18 11.45 15.76
C SER A 34 -18.12 10.69 17.10
N SER A 35 -18.91 9.62 17.28
CA SER A 35 -19.24 9.04 18.58
C SER A 35 -18.23 8.02 19.10
N THR A 36 -17.22 7.65 18.32
CA THR A 36 -16.03 6.92 18.81
C THR A 36 -14.77 7.56 18.26
N CYS A 37 -14.52 8.81 18.65
CA CYS A 37 -13.17 9.37 18.59
C CYS A 37 -12.32 8.62 19.61
N THR A 38 -11.49 7.67 19.15
CA THR A 38 -10.47 7.06 20.00
C THR A 38 -9.61 8.19 20.56
N LYS A 39 -9.68 8.41 21.87
CA LYS A 39 -8.89 9.45 22.53
C LYS A 39 -7.41 9.08 22.41
N ILE A 40 -6.69 9.74 21.51
CA ILE A 40 -5.24 9.66 21.40
C ILE A 40 -4.68 10.52 22.53
N ASN A 41 -4.06 9.90 23.52
CA ASN A 41 -3.54 10.60 24.70
C ASN A 41 -2.00 10.62 24.70
N ALA A 42 -1.34 9.69 24.00
CA ALA A 42 0.10 9.61 23.88
C ALA A 42 0.56 9.22 22.46
N PRO A 43 1.80 9.55 22.04
CA PRO A 43 2.36 9.13 20.76
C PRO A 43 2.39 7.60 20.56
N ALA A 44 2.43 6.82 21.63
CA ALA A 44 2.36 5.36 21.56
C ALA A 44 1.00 4.85 21.05
N ASP A 45 -0.08 5.59 21.30
CA ASP A 45 -1.45 5.18 20.90
C ASP A 45 -1.61 5.17 19.38
N ILE A 46 -0.78 5.91 18.65
CA ILE A 46 -0.79 5.96 17.18
C ILE A 46 0.20 4.99 16.54
N ALA A 47 1.15 4.43 17.29
CA ALA A 47 2.23 3.61 16.72
C ALA A 47 1.69 2.40 15.95
N HIS A 48 0.65 1.76 16.46
CA HIS A 48 -0.02 0.62 15.83
C HIS A 48 -0.77 0.94 14.53
N TYR A 49 -0.75 2.20 14.07
CA TYR A 49 -1.30 2.64 12.79
C TYR A 49 -0.21 3.07 11.80
N ILE A 50 1.07 2.97 12.18
CA ILE A 50 2.19 3.45 11.37
C ILE A 50 2.93 2.27 10.75
N ASP A 51 3.22 2.41 9.45
CA ASP A 51 4.14 1.55 8.70
C ASP A 51 5.52 2.21 8.65
N HIS A 52 6.49 1.62 9.35
CA HIS A 52 7.86 2.12 9.39
C HIS A 52 8.58 1.79 8.08
N THR A 53 8.92 2.81 7.29
CA THR A 53 9.20 2.63 5.87
C THR A 53 10.66 2.96 5.51
N LEU A 54 11.33 2.07 4.79
CA LEU A 54 12.63 2.33 4.14
C LEU A 54 12.65 1.79 2.72
N LEU A 55 12.59 2.71 1.75
CA LEU A 55 12.54 2.41 0.32
C LEU A 55 13.68 3.09 -0.47
N LYS A 56 14.77 3.42 0.22
CA LYS A 56 15.97 3.94 -0.43
C LYS A 56 16.58 2.85 -1.32
N PRO A 57 16.98 3.16 -2.56
CA PRO A 57 17.58 2.17 -3.47
C PRO A 57 18.94 1.66 -2.99
N ASP A 58 19.63 2.45 -2.17
CA ASP A 58 20.93 2.18 -1.56
C ASP A 58 20.84 1.74 -0.09
N ALA A 59 19.64 1.37 0.38
CA ALA A 59 19.46 0.89 1.75
C ALA A 59 20.36 -0.31 2.06
N THR A 60 21.11 -0.23 3.16
CA THR A 60 21.98 -1.34 3.59
C THR A 60 21.27 -2.30 4.53
N GLU A 61 21.82 -3.50 4.71
CA GLU A 61 21.28 -4.47 5.66
C GLU A 61 21.25 -3.92 7.09
N GLU A 62 22.26 -3.15 7.50
CA GLU A 62 22.32 -2.52 8.82
C GLU A 62 21.19 -1.51 9.03
N GLU A 63 20.84 -0.75 7.99
CA GLU A 63 19.73 0.19 8.05
C GLU A 63 18.38 -0.54 8.16
N ILE A 64 18.21 -1.64 7.42
CA ILE A 64 17.01 -2.49 7.48
C ILE A 64 16.90 -3.19 8.84
N LYS A 65 18.04 -3.64 9.40
CA LYS A 65 18.10 -4.18 10.75
C LYS A 65 17.64 -3.15 11.78
N ARG A 66 18.17 -1.92 11.71
CA ARG A 66 17.77 -0.82 12.59
C ARG A 66 16.28 -0.51 12.45
N LEU A 67 15.77 -0.49 11.22
CA LEU A 67 14.33 -0.31 10.94
C LEU A 67 13.47 -1.35 11.68
N CYS A 68 13.86 -2.63 11.62
CA CYS A 68 13.16 -3.70 12.32
C CYS A 68 13.23 -3.52 13.85
N GLU A 69 14.40 -3.17 14.38
CA GLU A 69 14.61 -2.97 15.81
C GLU A 69 13.79 -1.80 16.36
N GLU A 70 13.75 -0.68 15.64
CA GLU A 70 12.89 0.47 15.97
C GLU A 70 11.41 0.09 15.91
N ALA A 71 10.98 -0.66 14.90
CA ALA A 71 9.59 -1.08 14.78
C ALA A 71 9.14 -1.98 15.95
N ILE A 72 10.02 -2.86 16.43
CA ILE A 72 9.77 -3.65 17.64
C ILE A 72 9.73 -2.74 18.86
N GLN A 73 10.69 -1.84 19.00
CA GLN A 73 10.81 -0.96 20.18
C GLN A 73 9.59 -0.06 20.36
N TYR A 74 9.08 0.53 19.28
CA TYR A 74 7.95 1.47 19.32
C TYR A 74 6.59 0.80 19.09
N GLY A 75 6.55 -0.49 18.77
CA GLY A 75 5.30 -1.22 18.53
C GLY A 75 4.58 -0.78 17.26
N PHE A 76 5.33 -0.49 16.19
CA PHE A 76 4.72 -0.13 14.90
C PHE A 76 3.92 -1.30 14.30
N TYR A 77 2.99 -0.99 13.40
CA TYR A 77 2.14 -2.01 12.78
C TYR A 77 2.93 -2.92 11.85
N SER A 78 3.71 -2.32 10.96
CA SER A 78 4.52 -3.05 10.01
C SER A 78 5.81 -2.31 9.64
N VAL A 79 6.76 -3.05 9.06
CA VAL A 79 7.88 -2.47 8.31
C VAL A 79 7.59 -2.53 6.82
N CYS A 80 7.72 -1.41 6.12
CA CYS A 80 7.50 -1.31 4.68
C CYS A 80 8.84 -1.23 3.95
N VAL A 81 9.14 -2.24 3.15
CA VAL A 81 10.43 -2.41 2.47
C VAL A 81 10.26 -2.85 1.01
N ASN A 82 11.34 -2.75 0.25
CA ASN A 82 11.38 -3.31 -1.11
C ASN A 82 11.38 -4.84 -1.07
N SER A 83 10.85 -5.48 -2.13
CA SER A 83 10.63 -6.92 -2.26
C SER A 83 11.86 -7.77 -1.88
N THR A 84 13.06 -7.29 -2.18
CA THR A 84 14.35 -7.93 -1.86
C THR A 84 14.57 -8.14 -0.35
N TRP A 85 14.06 -7.25 0.50
CA TRP A 85 14.31 -7.27 1.94
C TRP A 85 13.26 -8.05 2.73
N VAL A 86 12.19 -8.51 2.07
CA VAL A 86 11.03 -9.11 2.75
C VAL A 86 11.42 -10.37 3.51
N GLU A 87 12.23 -11.26 2.92
CA GLU A 87 12.70 -12.48 3.58
C GLU A 87 13.52 -12.16 4.83
N TYR A 88 14.40 -11.14 4.75
CA TYR A 88 15.21 -10.70 5.87
C TYR A 88 14.35 -10.16 7.02
N CYS A 89 13.44 -9.23 6.72
CA CYS A 89 12.53 -8.63 7.69
C CYS A 89 11.62 -9.68 8.34
N ALA A 90 11.08 -10.62 7.54
CA ALA A 90 10.20 -11.68 8.03
C ALA A 90 10.93 -12.60 9.03
N LYS A 91 12.20 -12.94 8.76
CA LYS A 91 13.03 -13.71 9.70
C LYS A 91 13.29 -12.94 10.99
N LYS A 92 13.60 -11.64 10.89
CA LYS A 92 13.96 -10.78 12.02
C LYS A 92 12.77 -10.46 12.93
N LEU A 93 11.58 -10.25 12.36
CA LEU A 93 10.35 -9.87 13.06
C LEU A 93 9.50 -11.07 13.50
N ARG A 94 9.97 -12.30 13.28
CA ARG A 94 9.21 -13.50 13.66
C ARG A 94 8.95 -13.53 15.16
N GLY A 95 7.67 -13.53 15.53
CA GLY A 95 7.21 -13.59 16.92
C GLY A 95 7.11 -12.25 17.64
N THR A 96 7.41 -11.13 16.98
CA THR A 96 7.36 -9.78 17.60
C THR A 96 5.98 -9.12 17.47
N GLY A 97 5.12 -9.62 16.58
CA GLY A 97 3.81 -9.03 16.27
C GLY A 97 3.83 -7.92 15.22
N VAL A 98 5.02 -7.42 14.86
CA VAL A 98 5.21 -6.44 13.77
C VAL A 98 5.11 -7.16 12.42
N LYS A 99 4.30 -6.62 11.50
CA LYS A 99 4.11 -7.20 10.17
C LYS A 99 5.19 -6.74 9.19
N VAL A 100 5.28 -7.42 8.04
CA VAL A 100 6.11 -6.98 6.92
C VAL A 100 5.18 -6.56 5.78
N CYS A 101 5.42 -5.38 5.23
CA CYS A 101 4.77 -4.81 4.07
C CYS A 101 5.80 -4.73 2.93
N ALA A 102 5.43 -5.24 1.76
CA ALA A 102 6.25 -5.22 0.56
C ALA A 102 5.62 -4.32 -0.49
N VAL A 103 6.39 -3.39 -1.06
CA VAL A 103 5.94 -2.60 -2.21
C VAL A 103 6.13 -3.39 -3.51
N VAL A 104 5.19 -3.28 -4.45
CA VAL A 104 5.19 -4.00 -5.72
C VAL A 104 5.16 -3.01 -6.89
N GLY A 105 6.05 -3.18 -7.86
CA GLY A 105 6.19 -2.27 -9.01
C GLY A 105 6.70 -0.89 -8.62
N PHE A 106 7.26 -0.70 -7.43
CA PHE A 106 7.79 0.57 -6.95
C PHE A 106 9.14 0.91 -7.63
N PRO A 107 9.46 2.20 -7.89
CA PRO A 107 8.67 3.41 -7.62
C PRO A 107 7.68 3.79 -8.72
N LEU A 108 7.96 3.44 -9.97
CA LEU A 108 7.24 3.99 -11.13
C LEU A 108 5.86 3.35 -11.36
N GLY A 109 5.70 2.06 -11.05
CA GLY A 109 4.44 1.34 -11.23
C GLY A 109 4.04 1.06 -12.68
N ALA A 110 4.86 1.44 -13.67
CA ALA A 110 4.58 1.29 -15.10
C ALA A 110 4.99 -0.08 -15.68
N THR A 111 4.88 -1.14 -14.88
CA THR A 111 5.10 -2.53 -15.30
C THR A 111 3.78 -3.23 -15.62
N ASP A 112 3.83 -4.27 -16.45
CA ASP A 112 2.64 -5.04 -16.78
C ASP A 112 2.09 -5.82 -15.57
N SER A 113 0.80 -6.14 -15.61
CA SER A 113 0.12 -6.80 -14.50
C SER A 113 0.73 -8.17 -14.14
N ARG A 114 1.30 -8.90 -15.12
CA ARG A 114 1.92 -10.20 -14.86
C ARG A 114 3.22 -10.04 -14.08
N THR A 115 4.02 -9.02 -14.38
CA THR A 115 5.23 -8.70 -13.61
C THR A 115 4.88 -8.35 -12.17
N LYS A 116 3.86 -7.51 -11.94
CA LYS A 116 3.40 -7.19 -10.58
C LYS A 116 2.91 -8.43 -9.82
N ALA A 117 2.17 -9.31 -10.50
CA ALA A 117 1.70 -10.56 -9.91
C ALA A 117 2.86 -11.51 -9.56
N TYR A 118 3.89 -11.58 -10.40
CA TYR A 118 5.09 -12.37 -10.13
C TYR A 118 5.86 -11.82 -8.92
N GLU A 119 6.12 -10.51 -8.90
CA GLU A 119 6.81 -9.86 -7.77
C GLU A 119 6.07 -10.08 -6.45
N THR A 120 4.73 -9.94 -6.46
CA THR A 120 3.90 -10.21 -5.28
C THR A 120 4.06 -11.65 -4.79
N ARG A 121 4.06 -12.63 -5.70
CA ARG A 121 4.23 -14.06 -5.33
C ARG A 121 5.61 -14.37 -4.78
N ASN A 122 6.64 -13.68 -5.27
CA ASN A 122 8.01 -13.88 -4.81
C ASN A 122 8.26 -13.25 -3.43
N ALA A 123 7.48 -12.24 -3.05
CA ALA A 123 7.60 -11.56 -1.77
C ALA A 123 6.90 -12.30 -0.61
N ILE A 124 6.04 -13.29 -0.88
CA ILE A 124 5.23 -14.00 0.14
C ILE A 124 5.74 -15.41 0.43
#